data_AF-A0A7V2XIU3-F1
#
_entry.id   AF-A0A7V2XIU3-F1
#
_cell.length_a   1.000
_cell.length_b   1.000
_cell.length_c   1.000
_cell.angle_alpha   90.00
_cell.angle_beta   90.00
_cell.angle_gamma   90.00
#
_symmetry.space_group_name_H-M   'P 1'
#
loop_
_entity.id
_entity.type
_entity.pdbx_description
1 polymer ?
#
loop_
_entity_poly.entity_id
_entity_poly.type
_entity_poly.pdbx_seq_one_letter_code
_entity_poly.pdbx_strand_id
1 'polypeptide(L)'
;MHRPKNRPPRAPRLTRVCPRCGREQPIPEFYLHRATGRRASHCRACCRAYRRRYYAAHPERVKAAVLASRRREDPARRRARNRRYARRARQRRAQAAVRERTRRLRILGLLTLADHCQDCGRTPQVVHHETYGDVLALVSLCRSCHMKRHFRIWRKTGGGPVRYPWEYDREVDA
;
A
#
# COMPACT_ATOMS: atom_id res chain seq x y z
N MET A 1 -36.93 9.53 31.44
CA MET A 1 -36.80 9.79 29.98
C MET A 1 -35.91 8.72 29.35
N HIS A 2 -36.50 7.66 28.78
CA HIS A 2 -35.77 6.53 28.19
C HIS A 2 -35.27 6.90 26.79
N ARG A 3 -33.96 6.85 26.58
CA ARG A 3 -33.31 7.10 25.29
C ARG A 3 -33.60 5.92 24.34
N PRO A 4 -34.21 6.13 23.16
CA PRO A 4 -34.58 5.03 22.27
C PRO A 4 -33.34 4.29 21.76
N LYS A 5 -33.36 2.95 21.86
CA LYS A 5 -32.24 2.04 21.57
C LYS A 5 -31.96 1.81 20.08
N ASN A 6 -32.78 2.35 19.18
CA ASN A 6 -32.64 2.18 17.73
C ASN A 6 -32.27 3.49 17.02
N ARG A 7 -31.02 3.93 17.20
CA ARG A 7 -30.43 4.93 16.29
C ARG A 7 -29.70 4.16 15.19
N PRO A 8 -30.01 4.38 13.89
CA PRO A 8 -29.26 3.74 12.82
C PRO A 8 -27.77 4.06 12.98
N PRO A 9 -26.86 3.10 12.69
CA PRO A 9 -25.43 3.35 12.80
C PRO A 9 -25.09 4.57 11.95
N ARG A 10 -24.56 5.61 12.59
CA ARG A 10 -24.14 6.83 11.89
C ARG A 10 -23.20 6.38 10.76
N ALA A 11 -23.45 6.84 9.54
CA ALA A 11 -22.59 6.56 8.39
C ALA A 11 -21.11 6.74 8.81
N PRO A 12 -20.23 5.80 8.41
CA PRO A 12 -18.84 5.84 8.83
C PRO A 12 -18.26 7.19 8.43
N ARG A 13 -17.82 7.98 9.42
CA ARG A 13 -17.12 9.24 9.15
C ARG A 13 -15.89 8.92 8.33
N LEU A 14 -15.88 9.34 7.06
CA LEU A 14 -14.77 9.09 6.13
C LEU A 14 -13.57 10.00 6.42
N THR A 15 -13.81 11.08 7.15
CA THR A 15 -12.84 12.09 7.57
C THR A 15 -12.85 12.28 9.09
N ARG A 16 -11.77 12.86 9.61
CA ARG A 16 -11.61 13.26 11.00
C ARG A 16 -10.66 14.45 11.12
N VAL A 17 -10.94 15.34 12.07
CA VAL A 17 -10.07 16.47 12.42
C VAL A 17 -8.92 16.00 13.32
N CYS A 18 -7.69 16.35 12.95
CA CYS A 18 -6.52 16.09 13.78
C CYS A 18 -6.43 17.14 14.90
N PRO A 19 -6.48 16.75 16.19
CA PRO A 19 -6.49 17.72 17.29
C PRO A 19 -5.15 18.46 17.45
N ARG A 20 -4.07 17.98 16.82
CA ARG A 20 -2.76 18.64 16.86
C ARG A 20 -2.60 19.74 15.81
N CYS A 21 -3.15 19.57 14.61
CA CYS A 21 -2.96 20.52 13.51
C CYS A 21 -4.25 21.15 12.99
N GLY A 22 -5.40 20.81 13.58
CA GLY A 22 -6.72 21.35 13.21
C GLY A 22 -7.26 20.89 11.84
N ARG A 23 -6.44 20.24 11.00
CA ARG A 23 -6.86 19.85 9.64
C ARG A 23 -7.79 18.65 9.66
N GLU A 24 -8.92 18.77 8.95
CA GLU A 24 -9.76 17.66 8.56
C GLU A 24 -9.07 16.81 7.48
N GLN A 25 -8.96 15.51 7.74
CA GLN A 25 -8.27 14.58 6.85
C GLN A 25 -9.05 13.26 6.77
N PRO A 26 -8.91 12.52 5.67
CA PRO A 26 -9.45 11.16 5.58
C PRO A 26 -8.99 10.29 6.76
N ILE A 27 -9.88 9.45 7.31
CA ILE A 27 -9.56 8.45 8.37
C ILE A 27 -8.25 7.70 8.13
N PRO A 28 -7.87 7.34 6.90
CA PRO A 28 -6.65 6.59 6.68
C PRO A 28 -5.34 7.38 6.79
N GLU A 29 -5.42 8.71 6.79
CA GLU A 29 -4.31 9.60 7.19
C GLU A 29 -4.04 9.54 8.69
N PHE A 30 -4.72 8.67 9.42
CA PHE A 30 -4.42 8.32 10.78
C PHE A 30 -3.92 6.87 10.86
N TYR A 31 -2.85 6.65 11.62
CA TYR A 31 -2.22 5.33 11.73
C TYR A 31 -3.20 4.31 12.36
N LEU A 32 -3.25 3.09 11.80
CA LEU A 32 -4.04 1.99 12.35
C LEU A 32 -3.21 1.24 13.40
N HIS A 33 -3.71 1.16 14.63
CA HIS A 33 -3.18 0.29 15.67
C HIS A 33 -3.70 -1.12 15.42
N ARG A 34 -2.89 -1.94 14.75
CA ARG A 34 -3.30 -3.29 14.29
C ARG A 34 -3.81 -4.19 15.41
N ALA A 35 -3.28 -4.05 16.63
CA ALA A 35 -3.71 -4.85 17.78
C ALA A 35 -5.13 -4.51 18.27
N THR A 36 -5.56 -3.25 18.15
CA THR A 36 -6.85 -2.78 18.69
C THR A 36 -7.87 -2.41 17.61
N GLY A 37 -7.45 -2.38 16.34
CA GLY A 37 -8.26 -1.89 15.22
C GLY A 37 -8.52 -0.37 15.24
N ARG A 38 -8.07 0.35 16.28
CA ARG A 38 -8.32 1.79 16.45
C ARG A 38 -7.35 2.64 15.63
N ARG A 39 -7.79 3.83 15.23
CA ARG A 39 -6.96 4.81 14.52
C ARG A 39 -6.38 5.83 15.50
N ALA A 40 -5.08 6.11 15.39
CA ALA A 40 -4.36 7.09 16.20
C ALA A 40 -5.08 8.45 16.19
N SER A 41 -5.10 9.19 17.29
CA SER A 41 -5.79 10.50 17.36
C SER A 41 -5.20 11.54 16.40
N HIS A 42 -3.88 11.54 16.23
CA HIS A 42 -3.16 12.48 15.37
C HIS A 42 -2.93 11.94 13.95
N CYS A 43 -2.93 12.85 12.97
CA CYS A 43 -2.64 12.48 11.59
C CYS A 43 -1.18 12.00 11.42
N ARG A 44 -0.92 11.29 10.32
CA ARG A 44 0.40 10.73 9.97
C ARG A 44 1.47 11.82 9.92
N ALA A 45 1.17 12.97 9.35
CA ALA A 45 2.11 14.10 9.27
C ALA A 45 2.55 14.57 10.66
N CYS A 46 1.60 14.81 11.56
CA CYS A 46 1.84 15.17 12.96
C CYS A 46 2.67 14.12 13.71
N CYS A 47 2.32 12.84 13.55
CA CYS A 47 3.06 11.73 14.16
C CYS A 47 4.48 11.58 13.61
N ARG A 48 4.71 11.90 12.32
CA ARG A 48 6.04 11.88 11.70
C ARG A 48 6.89 13.06 12.17
N ALA A 49 6.33 14.27 12.18
CA ALA A 49 7.01 15.47 12.66
C ALA A 49 7.47 15.31 14.12
N TYR A 50 6.59 14.80 14.98
CA TYR A 50 6.92 14.51 16.37
C TYR A 50 8.07 13.51 16.51
N ARG A 51 8.00 12.37 15.81
CA ARG A 51 9.08 11.37 15.86
C ARG A 51 10.41 11.90 15.35
N ARG A 52 10.40 12.72 14.29
CA ARG A 52 11.61 13.37 13.76
C ARG A 52 12.25 14.27 14.82
N ARG A 53 11.47 15.14 15.46
CA ARG A 53 11.96 16.01 16.55
C ARG A 53 12.51 15.19 17.72
N TYR A 54 11.80 14.14 18.13
CA TYR A 54 12.24 13.25 19.21
C TYR A 54 13.56 12.54 18.87
N TYR A 55 13.72 12.05 17.63
CA TYR A 55 14.95 11.38 17.20
C TYR A 55 16.13 12.35 17.11
N ALA A 56 15.90 13.59 16.68
CA ALA A 56 16.92 14.63 16.64
C ALA A 56 17.34 15.08 18.05
N ALA A 57 16.39 15.23 18.98
CA ALA A 57 16.66 15.66 20.34
C ALA A 57 17.26 14.57 21.24
N HIS A 58 17.07 13.28 20.91
CA HIS A 58 17.47 12.17 21.75
C HIS A 58 18.15 11.01 21.00
N PRO A 59 19.23 11.28 20.23
CA PRO A 59 19.89 10.25 19.41
C PRO A 59 20.41 9.08 20.25
N GLU A 60 21.05 9.36 21.38
CA GLU A 60 21.61 8.31 22.25
C GLU A 60 20.53 7.44 22.89
N ARG A 61 19.39 8.02 23.30
CA ARG A 61 18.27 7.23 23.85
C ARG A 61 17.69 6.31 22.79
N VAL A 62 17.54 6.79 21.56
CA VAL A 62 17.06 5.96 20.44
C VAL A 62 18.04 4.84 20.15
N LYS A 63 19.34 5.14 20.09
CA LYS A 63 20.41 4.15 19.87
C LYS A 63 20.41 3.08 20.97
N ALA A 64 20.37 3.48 22.23
CA ALA A 64 20.32 2.57 23.38
C ALA A 64 19.07 1.67 23.31
N ALA A 65 17.90 2.23 23.01
CA ALA A 65 16.66 1.45 22.86
C ALA A 65 16.74 0.42 21.71
N VAL A 66 17.34 0.78 20.57
CA VAL A 66 17.56 -0.14 19.45
C VAL A 66 18.50 -1.27 19.84
N LEU A 67 19.61 -0.96 20.52
CA LEU A 67 20.57 -1.98 20.99
C LEU A 67 19.92 -2.91 22.02
N ALA A 68 19.19 -2.36 22.99
CA ALA A 68 18.46 -3.15 23.99
C ALA A 68 17.42 -4.08 23.33
N SER A 69 16.67 -3.58 22.35
CA SER A 69 15.72 -4.39 21.58
C SER A 69 16.41 -5.52 20.82
N ARG A 70 17.59 -5.27 20.23
CA ARG A 70 18.38 -6.30 19.54
C ARG A 70 18.91 -7.38 20.48
N ARG A 71 19.32 -6.99 21.69
CA ARG A 71 19.80 -7.93 22.73
C ARG A 71 18.68 -8.84 23.24
N ARG A 72 17.47 -8.31 23.40
CA ARG A 72 16.28 -9.06 23.83
C ARG A 72 15.67 -9.93 22.72
N GLU A 73 16.00 -9.66 21.45
CA GLU A 73 15.46 -10.42 20.32
C GLU A 73 16.13 -11.79 20.21
N ASP A 74 15.31 -12.86 20.28
CA ASP A 74 15.74 -14.22 20.00
C ASP A 74 16.49 -14.31 18.65
N PRO A 75 17.75 -14.79 18.64
CA PRO A 75 18.54 -14.96 17.44
C PRO A 75 17.85 -15.81 16.36
N ALA A 76 17.08 -16.83 16.73
CA ALA A 76 16.37 -17.67 15.76
C ALA A 76 15.26 -16.88 15.05
N ARG A 77 14.44 -16.11 15.78
CA ARG A 77 13.47 -15.16 15.20
C ARG A 77 14.14 -14.13 14.29
N ARG A 78 15.27 -13.55 14.70
CA ARG A 78 16.03 -12.60 13.89
C ARG A 78 16.50 -13.22 12.57
N ARG A 79 17.09 -14.43 12.63
CA ARG A 79 17.52 -15.19 11.45
C ARG A 79 16.36 -15.51 10.52
N ALA A 80 15.23 -15.99 11.05
CA ALA A 80 14.04 -16.29 10.26
C ALA A 80 13.48 -15.04 9.55
N ARG A 81 13.41 -13.90 10.25
CA ARG A 81 13.04 -12.62 9.65
C ARG A 81 14.00 -12.21 8.53
N ASN A 82 15.31 -12.29 8.76
CA ASN A 82 16.32 -11.94 7.77
C ASN A 82 16.23 -12.83 6.53
N ARG A 83 16.00 -14.15 6.69
CA ARG A 83 15.76 -15.08 5.58
C ARG A 83 14.52 -14.67 4.76
N ARG A 84 13.42 -14.30 5.42
CA ARG A 84 12.21 -13.78 4.74
C ARG A 84 12.50 -12.49 3.97
N TYR A 85 13.27 -11.56 4.53
CA TYR A 85 13.66 -10.34 3.84
C TYR A 85 14.56 -10.62 2.63
N ALA A 86 15.56 -11.48 2.77
CA ALA A 86 16.44 -11.89 1.67
C ALA A 86 15.65 -12.53 0.53
N ARG A 87 14.70 -13.43 0.84
CA ARG A 87 13.79 -14.03 -0.16
C ARG A 87 12.97 -12.96 -0.89
N ARG A 88 12.34 -12.03 -0.16
CA ARG A 88 11.57 -10.93 -0.77
C ARG A 88 12.45 -10.00 -1.61
N ALA A 89 13.70 -9.75 -1.19
CA ALA A 89 14.64 -8.95 -1.96
C ALA A 89 15.01 -9.64 -3.28
N ARG A 90 15.28 -10.95 -3.25
CA ARG A 90 15.49 -11.75 -4.46
C ARG A 90 14.30 -11.70 -5.40
N GLN A 91 13.08 -11.91 -4.88
CA GLN A 91 11.85 -11.82 -5.68
C GLN A 91 11.68 -10.43 -6.33
N ARG A 92 11.88 -9.34 -5.58
CA ARG A 92 11.80 -7.98 -6.12
C ARG A 92 12.84 -7.73 -7.22
N ARG A 93 14.06 -8.23 -7.07
CA ARG A 93 15.11 -8.12 -8.10
C ARG A 93 14.72 -8.88 -9.37
N ALA A 94 14.19 -10.10 -9.24
CA ALA A 94 13.69 -10.87 -10.37
C ALA A 94 12.55 -10.13 -11.10
N GLN A 95 11.58 -9.59 -10.36
CA GLN A 95 10.49 -8.77 -10.93
C GLN A 95 11.00 -7.51 -11.63
N ALA A 96 12.01 -6.84 -11.06
CA ALA A 96 12.62 -5.66 -11.68
C ALA A 96 13.35 -6.02 -12.98
N ALA A 97 14.06 -7.16 -13.03
CA ALA A 97 14.72 -7.63 -14.24
C ALA A 97 13.71 -7.94 -15.36
N VAL A 98 12.57 -8.56 -15.02
CA VAL A 98 11.48 -8.82 -15.98
C VAL A 98 10.92 -7.52 -16.54
N ARG A 99 10.62 -6.53 -15.68
CA ARG A 99 10.14 -5.22 -16.11
C ARG A 99 11.13 -4.52 -17.04
N GLU A 100 12.42 -4.57 -16.75
CA GLU A 100 13.44 -3.95 -17.60
C GLU A 100 13.56 -4.65 -18.95
N ARG A 101 13.50 -6.00 -19.00
CA ARG A 101 13.47 -6.75 -20.27
C ARG A 101 12.25 -6.38 -21.11
N THR A 102 11.06 -6.36 -20.52
CA THR A 102 9.82 -5.92 -21.19
C THR A 102 9.96 -4.49 -21.73
N ARG A 103 10.50 -3.57 -20.93
CA ARG A 103 10.72 -2.18 -21.34
C ARG A 103 11.60 -2.10 -22.58
N ARG A 104 12.69 -2.89 -22.62
CA ARG A 104 13.60 -2.94 -23.77
C ARG A 104 12.93 -3.49 -25.01
N LEU A 105 12.21 -4.61 -24.91
CA LEU A 105 11.49 -5.17 -26.06
C LEU A 105 10.48 -4.18 -26.64
N ARG A 106 9.79 -3.42 -25.79
CA ARG A 106 8.85 -2.38 -26.23
C ARG A 106 9.53 -1.21 -26.92
N ILE A 107 10.67 -0.74 -26.40
CA ILE A 107 11.45 0.36 -27.00
C ILE A 107 12.01 -0.05 -28.36
N LEU A 108 12.44 -1.30 -28.49
CA LEU A 108 12.95 -1.85 -29.74
C LEU A 108 11.86 -2.20 -30.75
N GLY A 109 10.57 -2.05 -30.39
CA GLY A 109 9.45 -2.43 -31.26
C GLY A 109 9.24 -3.94 -31.43
N LEU A 110 9.99 -4.77 -30.71
CA LEU A 110 9.93 -6.24 -30.78
C LEU A 110 8.75 -6.82 -29.98
N LEU A 111 8.10 -5.99 -29.17
CA LEU A 111 6.92 -6.34 -28.42
C LEU A 111 5.84 -5.30 -28.70
N THR A 112 4.90 -5.67 -29.55
CA THR A 112 3.67 -4.91 -29.79
C THR A 112 2.63 -5.31 -28.75
N LEU A 113 1.89 -4.33 -28.25
CA LEU A 113 0.83 -4.53 -27.27
C LEU A 113 -0.47 -4.02 -27.87
N ALA A 114 -1.60 -4.59 -27.40
CA ALA A 114 -2.92 -4.14 -27.81
C ALA A 114 -3.08 -2.63 -27.54
N ASP A 115 -3.68 -1.93 -28.49
CA ASP A 115 -4.04 -0.51 -28.45
C ASP A 115 -5.34 -0.24 -27.67
N HIS A 116 -5.98 -1.31 -27.18
CA HIS A 116 -7.19 -1.30 -26.38
C HIS A 116 -6.98 -2.08 -25.07
N CYS A 117 -7.79 -1.74 -24.07
CA CYS A 117 -7.85 -2.43 -22.80
C CYS A 117 -8.49 -3.80 -22.99
N GLN A 118 -7.78 -4.87 -22.66
CA GLN A 118 -8.30 -6.24 -22.83
C GLN A 118 -9.54 -6.56 -21.98
N ASP A 119 -9.80 -5.80 -20.92
CA ASP A 119 -10.97 -6.02 -20.06
C ASP A 119 -12.21 -5.22 -20.50
N CYS A 120 -12.06 -4.12 -21.25
CA CYS A 120 -13.20 -3.22 -21.54
C CYS A 120 -13.12 -2.43 -22.86
N GLY A 121 -12.11 -2.66 -23.69
CA GLY A 121 -11.95 -2.01 -25.00
C GLY A 121 -11.44 -0.56 -24.99
N ARG A 122 -11.50 0.16 -23.85
CA ARG A 122 -11.02 1.56 -23.77
C ARG A 122 -9.51 1.70 -23.97
N THR A 123 -9.04 2.91 -24.30
CA THR A 123 -7.61 3.21 -24.43
C THR A 123 -6.81 2.79 -23.18
N PRO A 124 -5.76 1.96 -23.33
CA PRO A 124 -4.97 1.49 -22.22
C PRO A 124 -4.03 2.58 -21.74
N GLN A 125 -3.84 2.68 -20.42
CA GLN A 125 -2.88 3.61 -19.81
C GLN A 125 -1.70 2.88 -19.16
N VAL A 126 -1.84 1.59 -18.90
CA VAL A 126 -0.88 0.79 -18.15
C VAL A 126 -0.71 -0.59 -18.77
N VAL A 127 0.52 -1.10 -18.69
CA VAL A 127 0.82 -2.48 -19.04
C VAL A 127 0.90 -3.28 -17.75
N HIS A 128 0.13 -4.36 -17.67
CA HIS A 128 0.07 -5.23 -16.51
C HIS A 128 0.74 -6.57 -16.81
N HIS A 129 1.65 -6.99 -15.94
CA HIS A 129 2.11 -8.38 -15.94
C HIS A 129 1.08 -9.26 -15.23
N GLU A 130 0.53 -10.23 -15.95
CA GLU A 130 -0.33 -11.26 -15.32
C GLU A 130 0.49 -12.15 -14.41
N THR A 131 1.71 -12.48 -14.86
CA THR A 131 2.72 -13.13 -14.04
C THR A 131 4.07 -12.44 -14.26
N TYR A 132 4.84 -12.27 -13.18
CA TYR A 132 6.22 -11.79 -13.29
C TYR A 132 7.21 -12.93 -13.61
N GLY A 133 6.72 -14.12 -13.94
CA GLY A 133 7.56 -15.25 -14.37
C GLY A 133 7.90 -15.21 -15.85
N ASP A 134 7.11 -14.47 -16.63
CA ASP A 134 7.21 -14.36 -18.07
C ASP A 134 7.30 -12.88 -18.49
N VAL A 135 8.26 -12.60 -19.37
CA VAL A 135 8.52 -11.26 -19.92
C VAL A 135 7.43 -10.85 -20.91
N LEU A 136 6.76 -11.81 -21.54
CA LEU A 136 5.74 -11.60 -22.57
C LEU A 136 4.31 -11.67 -22.04
N ALA A 137 4.10 -12.19 -20.83
CA ALA A 137 2.78 -12.27 -20.17
C ALA A 137 2.28 -10.88 -19.71
N LEU A 138 1.96 -10.05 -20.70
CA LEU A 138 1.58 -8.65 -20.56
C LEU A 138 0.22 -8.40 -21.18
N VAL A 139 -0.55 -7.55 -20.53
CA VAL A 139 -1.84 -7.10 -21.04
C VAL A 139 -1.94 -5.59 -20.95
N SER A 140 -2.47 -4.98 -22.00
CA SER A 140 -2.83 -3.57 -22.04
C SER A 140 -4.13 -3.37 -21.28
N LEU A 141 -4.11 -2.52 -20.25
CA LEU A 141 -5.29 -2.23 -19.44
C LEU A 141 -5.47 -0.74 -19.23
N CYS A 142 -6.72 -0.33 -19.09
CA CYS A 142 -7.02 0.97 -18.52
C CYS A 142 -6.76 0.95 -17.00
N ARG A 143 -6.56 2.13 -16.41
CA ARG A 143 -6.23 2.30 -14.98
C ARG A 143 -7.24 1.60 -14.07
N SER A 144 -8.54 1.74 -14.34
CA SER A 144 -9.60 1.14 -13.54
C SER A 144 -9.58 -0.39 -13.60
N CYS A 145 -9.46 -0.98 -14.80
CA CYS A 145 -9.36 -2.44 -14.96
C CYS A 145 -8.06 -3.00 -14.35
N HIS A 146 -6.94 -2.31 -14.50
CA HIS A 146 -5.68 -2.68 -13.84
C HIS A 146 -5.82 -2.74 -12.31
N MET A 147 -6.48 -1.75 -11.71
CA MET A 147 -6.73 -1.73 -10.27
C MET A 147 -7.74 -2.79 -9.84
N LYS A 148 -8.80 -3.06 -10.64
CA LYS A 148 -9.73 -4.18 -10.41
C LYS A 148 -9.00 -5.53 -10.34
N ARG A 149 -8.03 -5.77 -11.23
CA ARG A 149 -7.20 -6.99 -11.20
C ARG A 149 -6.34 -7.08 -9.93
N HIS A 150 -5.63 -6.00 -9.56
CA HIS A 150 -4.90 -5.95 -8.29
C HIS A 150 -5.80 -6.11 -7.05
N PHE A 151 -7.02 -5.58 -7.11
CA PHE A 151 -7.97 -5.66 -6.02
C PHE A 151 -8.57 -7.07 -5.87
N ARG A 152 -8.82 -7.80 -6.96
CA ARG A 152 -9.23 -9.21 -6.91
C ARG A 152 -8.22 -10.06 -6.14
N ILE A 153 -6.93 -9.81 -6.35
CA ILE A 153 -5.85 -10.46 -5.61
C ILE A 153 -5.83 -9.98 -4.14
N TRP A 154 -6.01 -8.67 -3.90
CA TRP A 154 -6.08 -8.12 -2.55
C TRP A 154 -7.20 -8.74 -1.70
N ARG A 155 -8.42 -8.87 -2.26
CA ARG A 155 -9.56 -9.51 -1.56
C ARG A 155 -9.23 -10.95 -1.16
N LYS A 156 -8.55 -11.71 -2.03
CA LYS A 156 -8.19 -13.11 -1.78
C LYS A 156 -7.05 -13.28 -0.78
N THR A 157 -6.06 -12.36 -0.77
CA THR A 157 -4.78 -12.58 -0.07
C THR A 157 -4.46 -11.55 1.03
N GLY A 158 -5.26 -10.50 1.19
CA GLY A 158 -5.15 -9.52 2.28
C GLY A 158 -3.88 -8.65 2.29
N GLY A 159 -3.16 -8.51 1.17
CA GLY A 159 -1.79 -7.98 1.16
C GLY A 159 -1.34 -7.03 0.04
N GLY A 160 -2.26 -6.50 -0.79
CA GLY A 160 -1.93 -5.61 -1.92
C GLY A 160 -1.82 -4.09 -1.59
N PRO A 161 -1.29 -3.27 -2.53
CA PRO A 161 -0.98 -1.84 -2.35
C PRO A 161 -2.19 -0.89 -2.45
N VAL A 162 -3.41 -1.41 -2.62
CA VAL A 162 -4.60 -0.58 -2.87
C VAL A 162 -4.98 0.16 -1.60
N ARG A 163 -4.88 1.49 -1.64
CA ARG A 163 -5.14 2.35 -0.47
C ARG A 163 -6.64 2.42 -0.19
N TYR A 164 -7.49 2.66 -1.20
CA TYR A 164 -8.97 2.63 -1.09
C TYR A 164 -9.64 2.18 -2.40
N PRO A 165 -10.60 1.23 -2.40
CA PRO A 165 -11.32 0.80 -3.61
C PRO A 165 -12.13 1.92 -4.30
N TRP A 166 -12.83 2.75 -3.53
CA TRP A 166 -13.70 3.82 -4.04
C TRP A 166 -12.95 5.01 -4.65
N GLU A 167 -11.62 5.12 -4.48
CA GLU A 167 -10.81 6.12 -5.19
C GLU A 167 -10.70 5.82 -6.69
N TYR A 168 -11.04 4.59 -7.11
CA TYR A 168 -11.00 4.15 -8.51
C TYR A 168 -12.39 3.99 -9.13
N ASP A 169 -13.45 4.06 -8.32
CA ASP A 169 -14.84 4.00 -8.78
C ASP A 169 -15.35 5.39 -9.22
N ARG A 170 -14.62 6.48 -8.93
CA ARG A 170 -15.04 7.87 -9.21
C ARG A 170 -14.60 8.43 -10.57
N GLU A 171 -13.92 7.66 -11.41
CA GLU A 171 -13.62 8.01 -12.81
C GLU A 171 -14.62 7.34 -13.77
N VAL A 172 -15.91 7.33 -13.40
CA VAL A 172 -16.98 6.69 -14.21
C VAL A 172 -17.87 7.72 -14.91
N ASP A 173 -17.79 9.00 -14.56
CA ASP A 173 -18.59 10.04 -15.22
C ASP A 173 -17.69 11.16 -15.75
N ALA A 174 -17.13 10.94 -16.94
CA ALA A 174 -16.65 11.98 -17.87
C ALA A 174 -16.60 11.39 -19.28
#